data_AF-A0A3A0A2G4-F1
#
_entry.id   AF-A0A3A0A2G4-F1
#
_cell.length_a   1.000
_cell.length_b   1.000
_cell.length_c   1.000
_cell.angle_alpha   90.00
_cell.angle_beta   90.00
_cell.angle_gamma   90.00
#
_symmetry.space_group_name_H-M   'P 1'
#
loop_
_entity.id
_entity.type
_entity.pdbx_description
1 polymer ?
#
loop_
_entity_poly.entity_id
_entity_poly.type
_entity_poly.pdbx_seq_one_letter_code
_entity_poly.pdbx_strand_id
1 'polypeptide(L)' 'MAIQRNTIMIVDDHPLFRQGLHRLIDDSGRFRVVAEAATGYEAIRMA' A
#
# COMPACT_ATOMS: atom_id res chain seq x y z
N MET A 1 10.11 19.85 -10.92
CA MET A 1 9.15 18.88 -11.52
C MET A 1 8.85 17.82 -10.48
N ALA A 2 7.59 17.63 -10.10
CA ALA A 2 7.23 16.56 -9.17
C ALA A 2 7.27 15.21 -9.92
N ILE A 3 8.01 14.23 -9.39
CA ILE A 3 7.98 12.87 -9.93
C ILE A 3 6.61 12.28 -9.59
N GLN A 4 5.76 12.06 -10.59
CA GLN A 4 4.52 11.30 -10.39
C GLN A 4 4.90 9.84 -10.14
N ARG A 5 4.60 9.33 -8.93
CA ARG A 5 4.73 7.92 -8.57
C ARG A 5 3.35 7.26 -8.61
N ASN A 6 3.27 6.07 -9.19
CA ASN A 6 2.06 5.27 -9.17
C ASN A 6 1.69 4.96 -7.71
N THR A 7 0.44 5.23 -7.34
CA THR A 7 -0.05 5.00 -5.98
C THR A 7 -0.70 3.63 -5.87
N ILE A 8 -0.50 2.95 -4.74
CA ILE A 8 -1.08 1.64 -4.47
C ILE A 8 -1.63 1.56 -3.05
N MET A 9 -2.57 0.64 -2.85
CA MET A 9 -3.15 0.28 -1.55
C MET A 9 -2.81 -1.18 -1.26
N ILE A 10 -2.43 -1.50 -0.02
CA ILE A 10 -2.19 -2.87 0.42
C ILE A 10 -3.44 -3.39 1.14
N VAL A 11 -3.93 -4.57 0.75
CA VAL A 11 -5.09 -5.21 1.37
C VAL A 11 -4.69 -6.59 1.86
N ASP A 12 -4.49 -6.72 3.17
CA ASP A 12 -4.01 -7.95 3.80
C ASP A 12 -4.37 -7.93 5.30
N ASP A 13 -4.97 -9.02 5.80
CA ASP A 13 -5.41 -9.17 7.19
C ASP A 13 -4.29 -9.57 8.16
N HIS A 14 -3.07 -9.82 7.67
CA HIS A 14 -1.90 -10.21 8.45
C HIS A 14 -0.94 -9.02 8.65
N PRO A 15 -0.85 -8.44 9.86
CA PRO A 15 -0.02 -7.26 10.12
C PRO A 15 1.46 -7.41 9.73
N LEU A 16 2.05 -8.59 9.95
CA LEU A 16 3.45 -8.85 9.61
C LEU A 16 3.70 -8.82 8.10
N PHE A 17 2.79 -9.40 7.31
CA PHE A 17 2.94 -9.45 5.87
C PHE A 17 2.80 -8.06 5.26
N ARG A 18 1.81 -7.31 5.73
CA ARG A 18 1.57 -5.91 5.33
C ARG A 18 2.76 -5.00 5.61
N GLN A 19 3.35 -5.06 6.81
CA GLN A 19 4.54 -4.28 7.15
C GLN A 19 5.74 -4.65 6.25
N GLY A 20 5.95 -5.95 6.00
CA GLY A 20 7.02 -6.42 5.10
C GLY A 20 6.83 -5.90 3.68
N LEU A 21 5.61 -6.00 3.14
CA LEU A 21 5.29 -5.54 1.80
C LEU A 21 5.42 -4.01 1.66
N HIS A 22 4.95 -3.25 2.65
CA HIS A 22 5.11 -1.80 2.69
C HIS A 22 6.60 -1.40 2.59
N ARG A 23 7.47 -2.04 3.37
CA ARG A 23 8.91 -1.79 3.34
C ARG A 23 9.53 -2.09 1.97
N LEU A 24 9.21 -3.25 1.39
CA LEU A 24 9.70 -3.63 0.06
C LEU A 24 9.27 -2.65 -1.04
N ILE A 25 8.02 -2.16 -0.96
CA ILE A 25 7.49 -1.17 -1.89
C ILE A 25 8.22 0.16 -1.74
N ASP A 26 8.40 0.63 -0.51
CA ASP A 26 9.05 1.92 -0.23
C ASP A 26 10.52 1.90 -0.67
N ASP A 27 11.24 0.81 -0.35
CA ASP A 27 12.62 0.56 -0.78
C ASP A 27 12.76 0.54 -2.31
N SER A 28 11.71 0.14 -3.04
CA SER A 28 11.74 0.15 -4.51
C SER A 28 11.74 1.56 -5.11
N GLY A 29 11.18 2.55 -4.41
CA GLY A 29 10.99 3.92 -4.89
C GLY A 29 10.05 4.09 -6.10
N ARG A 30 9.51 2.99 -6.65
CA ARG A 30 8.70 2.97 -7.87
C ARG A 30 7.24 3.33 -7.62
N PHE A 31 6.74 3.00 -6.44
CA PHE A 31 5.36 3.23 -6.04
C PHE A 31 5.32 4.03 -4.74
N ARG A 32 4.12 4.50 -4.40
CA ARG A 32 3.82 5.08 -3.10
C ARG A 32 2.61 4.37 -2.52
N VAL A 33 2.78 3.77 -1.34
CA VAL A 33 1.63 3.24 -0.59
C VAL A 33 0.84 4.42 -0.03
N VAL A 34 -0.46 4.46 -0.30
CA VAL A 34 -1.35 5.56 0.13
C VAL A 34 -2.45 5.12 1.08
N ALA A 35 -2.69 3.80 1.18
CA ALA A 35 -3.67 3.23 2.08
C ALA A 35 -3.32 1.77 2.42
N GLU A 36 -3.81 1.32 3.55
CA GLU A 36 -3.73 -0.06 4.03
C GLU A 36 -5.11 -0.47 4.55
N ALA A 37 -5.54 -1.68 4.24
CA ALA A 37 -6.80 -2.25 4.70
C ALA A 37 -6.61 -3.71 5.13
N ALA A 38 -7.34 -4.14 6.16
CA ALA A 38 -7.37 -5.53 6.60
C ALA A 38 -8.40 -6.37 5.83
N THR A 39 -9.36 -5.74 5.15
CA THR A 39 -10.41 -6.46 4.41
C THR A 39 -10.71 -5.80 3.06
N GLY A 40 -11.28 -6.57 2.13
CA GLY A 40 -11.77 -6.03 0.86
C GLY A 40 -12.84 -4.95 1.03
N TYR A 41 -13.75 -5.10 2.00
CA TYR A 41 -14.78 -4.09 2.28
C TYR A 41 -14.18 -2.77 2.76
N GLU A 42 -13.18 -2.83 3.63
CA GLU A 42 -12.44 -1.65 4.07
C GLU A 42 -11.70 -0.99 2.90
N ALA A 43 -11.03 -1.79 2.07
CA ALA A 43 -10.33 -1.29 0.89
C ALA A 43 -11.27 -0.56 -0.09
N ILE A 44 -12.44 -1.13 -0.37
CA ILE A 44 -13.44 -0.51 -1.26
C ILE A 44 -13.98 0.80 -0.67
N ARG A 45 -14.14 0.90 0.66
CA ARG A 45 -14.57 2.15 1.31
C ARG A 45 -13.51 3.26 1.26
N MET A 46 -12.23 2.89 1.10
CA MET A 46 -11.09 3.82 1.07
C MET A 46 -10.69 4.23 -0.36
N ALA A 47 -11.24 3.59 -1.40
CA ALA A 47 -10.94 3.85 -2.81
C ALA A 47 -11.73 5.06 -3.36
#